data_AF-A0A955VE11-F1
#
_entry.id   AF-A0A955VE11-F1
#
_cell.length_a   1.000
_cell.length_b   1.000
_cell.length_c   1.000
_cell.angle_alpha   90.00
_cell.angle_beta   90.00
_cell.angle_gamma   90.00
#
_symmetry.space_group_name_H-M   'P 1'
#
loop_
_entity.id
_entity.type
_entity.pdbx_description
1 polymer ?
#
loop_
_entity_poly.entity_id
_entity_poly.type
_entity_poly.pdbx_seq_one_letter_code
_entity_poly.pdbx_strand_id
1 'polypeptide(L)'
;MSEGRRGGLLRRLRRGAENALELLREGRLGAPYRAPFDVVHEDPRYTLRHYLPAEDAAGDVDGTSPVLFVPPLMVTSEVYDISPELSATAFLAAQGVDVWLCDFGAPEEISGGLDRTLDDHVLGISDAVDRVVAYTGRDVHLVGYSQGGMF
;
A
#
# COMPACT_ATOMS: atom_id res chain seq x y z
N MET A 1 -33.05 0.55 -4.83
CA MET A 1 -32.04 -0.54 -4.75
C MET A 1 -30.80 0.04 -4.07
N SER A 2 -30.60 -0.28 -2.79
CA SER A 2 -29.56 0.30 -1.91
C SER A 2 -29.03 -0.80 -0.98
N GLU A 3 -28.36 -1.81 -1.56
CA GLU A 3 -27.84 -2.96 -0.81
C GLU A 3 -26.31 -3.14 -0.91
N GLY A 4 -25.62 -2.41 -1.80
CA GLY A 4 -24.17 -2.56 -1.98
C GLY A 4 -23.29 -1.87 -0.93
N ARG A 5 -23.75 -0.77 -0.30
CA ARG A 5 -22.93 0.09 0.58
C ARG A 5 -22.70 -0.47 1.99
N ARG A 6 -23.57 -1.37 2.48
CA ARG A 6 -23.46 -1.95 3.83
C ARG A 6 -22.48 -3.12 3.90
N GLY A 7 -22.24 -3.82 2.79
CA GLY A 7 -21.33 -4.98 2.75
C GLY A 7 -19.85 -4.61 2.84
N GLY A 8 -19.45 -3.44 2.35
CA GLY A 8 -18.06 -2.96 2.40
C GLY A 8 -17.64 -2.49 3.79
N LEU A 9 -18.53 -1.79 4.50
CA LEU A 9 -18.27 -1.28 5.86
C LEU A 9 -18.08 -2.42 6.87
N LEU A 10 -18.88 -3.49 6.76
CA LEU A 10 -18.77 -4.66 7.64
C LEU A 10 -17.50 -5.49 7.37
N ARG A 11 -16.97 -5.47 6.14
CA ARG A 11 -15.67 -6.09 5.83
C ARG A 11 -14.49 -5.24 6.33
N ARG A 12 -14.58 -3.91 6.26
CA ARG A 12 -13.59 -2.97 6.81
C ARG A 12 -13.43 -3.09 8.32
N LEU A 13 -14.55 -3.21 9.05
CA LEU A 13 -14.54 -3.41 10.51
C LEU A 13 -13.89 -4.73 10.92
N ARG A 14 -14.03 -5.78 10.10
CA ARG A 14 -13.47 -7.10 10.39
C ARG A 14 -11.95 -7.14 10.21
N ARG A 15 -11.41 -6.49 9.18
CA ARG A 15 -9.95 -6.45 8.91
C ARG A 15 -9.20 -5.53 9.86
N GLY A 16 -9.76 -4.37 10.21
CA GLY A 16 -9.17 -3.50 11.26
C GLY A 16 -9.07 -4.21 12.62
N ALA A 17 -10.00 -5.12 12.91
CA ALA A 17 -9.96 -5.94 14.13
C ALA A 17 -8.85 -6.99 14.12
N GLU A 18 -8.47 -7.54 12.96
CA GLU A 18 -7.39 -8.54 12.86
C GLU A 18 -6.02 -7.90 13.18
N ASN A 19 -5.74 -6.72 12.62
CA ASN A 19 -4.53 -5.94 12.93
C ASN A 19 -4.51 -5.44 14.39
N ALA A 20 -5.67 -5.05 14.93
CA ALA A 20 -5.80 -4.64 16.33
C ALA A 20 -5.61 -5.80 17.32
N LEU A 21 -5.99 -7.02 16.94
CA LEU A 21 -5.81 -8.21 17.78
C LEU A 21 -4.33 -8.64 17.85
N GLU A 22 -3.59 -8.43 16.77
CA GLU A 22 -2.15 -8.64 16.70
C GLU A 22 -1.40 -7.65 17.62
N LEU A 23 -1.79 -6.36 17.58
CA LEU A 23 -1.29 -5.31 18.48
C LEU A 23 -1.49 -5.61 19.98
N LEU A 24 -2.56 -6.33 20.35
CA LEU A 24 -2.84 -6.70 21.73
C LEU A 24 -2.07 -7.93 22.22
N ARG A 25 -1.59 -8.80 21.32
CA ARG A 25 -0.95 -10.07 21.69
C ARG A 25 0.53 -9.92 22.09
N GLU A 26 1.22 -8.89 21.62
CA GLU A 26 2.69 -8.83 21.68
C GLU A 26 3.25 -7.76 22.62
N GLY A 27 2.73 -7.61 23.83
CA GLY A 27 3.17 -6.59 24.79
C GLY A 27 4.64 -6.66 25.28
N ARG A 28 5.65 -6.46 24.41
CA ARG A 28 7.03 -5.98 24.68
C ARG A 28 7.90 -5.89 23.39
N LEU A 29 8.52 -4.71 23.19
CA LEU A 29 9.41 -4.25 22.11
C LEU A 29 8.68 -4.05 20.76
N GLY A 30 8.17 -2.83 20.57
CA GLY A 30 7.11 -2.50 19.61
C GLY A 30 7.34 -3.00 18.19
N ALA A 31 6.24 -3.48 17.58
CA ALA A 31 6.15 -3.79 16.17
C ALA A 31 6.76 -2.65 15.33
N PRO A 32 7.42 -2.97 14.20
CA PRO A 32 7.91 -1.95 13.28
C PRO A 32 6.75 -1.00 12.91
N TYR A 33 7.02 0.29 12.99
CA TYR A 33 6.04 1.31 12.64
C TYR A 33 5.58 1.10 11.19
N ARG A 34 4.27 1.17 10.98
CA ARG A 34 3.65 1.20 9.66
C ARG A 34 2.42 2.10 9.72
N ALA A 35 2.28 3.03 8.79
CA ALA A 35 1.06 3.77 8.62
C ALA A 35 -0.08 2.80 8.25
N PRO A 36 -1.33 3.01 8.74
CA PRO A 36 -2.43 2.09 8.47
C PRO A 36 -2.73 1.98 6.97
N PHE A 37 -2.87 0.75 6.47
CA PHE A 37 -3.25 0.48 5.08
C PHE A 37 -4.16 -0.75 4.97
N ASP A 38 -4.93 -0.80 3.88
CA ASP A 38 -5.65 -1.98 3.41
C ASP A 38 -4.84 -2.70 2.32
N VAL A 39 -4.85 -4.03 2.31
CA VAL A 39 -4.39 -4.82 1.15
C VAL A 39 -5.54 -4.99 0.18
N VAL A 40 -5.38 -4.41 -1.01
CA VAL A 40 -6.39 -4.37 -2.08
C VAL A 40 -6.20 -5.51 -3.08
N HIS A 41 -4.95 -5.90 -3.34
CA HIS A 41 -4.59 -7.03 -4.18
C HIS A 41 -3.33 -7.71 -3.63
N GLU A 42 -3.23 -9.02 -3.84
CA GLU A 42 -2.06 -9.80 -3.47
C GLU A 42 -1.93 -10.99 -4.42
N ASP A 43 -0.75 -11.14 -5.00
CA ASP A 43 -0.36 -12.33 -5.73
C ASP A 43 1.15 -12.60 -5.56
N PRO A 44 1.68 -13.72 -6.06
CA PRO A 44 3.09 -14.06 -5.87
C PRO A 44 4.11 -13.07 -6.45
N ARG A 45 3.72 -12.03 -7.20
CA ARG A 45 4.61 -10.98 -7.72
C ARG A 45 4.65 -9.76 -6.81
N TYR A 46 3.50 -9.34 -6.26
CA TYR A 46 3.40 -8.15 -5.42
C TYR A 46 2.09 -8.10 -4.60
N THR A 47 2.11 -7.24 -3.59
CA THR A 47 0.97 -6.83 -2.78
C THR A 47 0.66 -5.36 -3.03
N LEU A 48 -0.59 -5.05 -3.37
CA LEU A 48 -1.06 -3.67 -3.54
C LEU A 48 -1.64 -3.16 -2.22
N ARG A 49 -0.96 -2.18 -1.62
CA ARG A 49 -1.37 -1.52 -0.38
C ARG A 49 -2.04 -0.18 -0.70
N HIS A 50 -3.17 0.10 -0.03
CA HIS A 50 -3.87 1.39 -0.05
C HIS A 50 -3.85 1.99 1.34
N TYR A 51 -3.14 3.10 1.52
CA TYR A 51 -2.99 3.75 2.83
C TYR A 51 -4.27 4.48 3.22
N LEU A 52 -4.66 4.37 4.49
CA LEU A 52 -5.86 5.02 5.00
C LEU A 52 -5.63 6.54 5.08
N PRO A 53 -6.63 7.36 4.73
CA PRO A 53 -6.59 8.80 4.97
C PRO A 53 -6.29 9.11 6.44
N ALA A 54 -5.53 10.18 6.69
CA ALA A 54 -5.38 10.69 8.04
C ALA A 54 -6.73 11.23 8.56
N GLU A 55 -7.03 11.05 9.85
CA GLU A 55 -8.28 11.53 10.45
C GLU A 55 -8.46 13.06 10.33
N ASP A 56 -7.34 13.78 10.30
CA ASP A 56 -7.23 15.24 10.21
C ASP A 56 -6.69 15.72 8.85
N ALA A 57 -6.84 14.91 7.79
CA ALA A 57 -6.36 15.24 6.46
C ALA A 57 -6.83 16.63 5.99
N ALA A 58 -5.88 17.44 5.50
CA ALA A 58 -6.12 18.83 5.11
C ALA A 58 -6.97 18.99 3.83
N GLY A 59 -7.30 17.89 3.14
CA GLY A 59 -8.01 17.89 1.85
C GLY A 59 -8.89 16.65 1.66
N ASP A 60 -9.70 16.70 0.61
CA ASP A 60 -10.57 15.58 0.21
C ASP A 60 -9.78 14.60 -0.68
N VAL A 61 -9.45 13.44 -0.11
CA VAL A 61 -8.69 12.38 -0.77
C VAL A 61 -9.38 11.91 -2.06
N ASP A 62 -10.72 11.85 -2.06
CA ASP A 62 -11.52 11.37 -3.20
C ASP A 62 -11.40 12.30 -4.44
N GLY A 63 -10.88 13.52 -4.25
CA GLY A 63 -10.67 14.53 -5.29
C GLY A 63 -9.31 14.48 -5.99
N THR A 64 -8.32 13.79 -5.42
CA THR A 64 -6.92 13.84 -5.88
C THR A 64 -6.57 12.69 -6.82
N SER A 65 -5.60 12.90 -7.71
CA SER A 65 -5.02 11.80 -8.48
C SER A 65 -4.15 10.95 -7.54
N PRO A 66 -4.32 9.61 -7.53
CA PRO A 66 -3.57 8.72 -6.66
C PRO A 66 -2.08 8.74 -6.95
N VAL A 67 -1.28 8.57 -5.90
CA VAL A 67 0.16 8.34 -5.97
C VAL A 67 0.43 6.86 -5.72
N LEU A 68 1.17 6.22 -6.62
CA LEU A 68 1.65 4.85 -6.46
C LEU A 68 3.17 4.82 -6.26
N PHE A 69 3.59 4.40 -5.07
CA PHE A 69 4.99 4.17 -4.74
C PHE A 69 5.49 2.83 -5.30
N VAL A 70 6.67 2.87 -5.90
CA VAL A 70 7.38 1.69 -6.41
C VAL A 70 8.76 1.60 -5.73
N PRO A 71 9.02 0.58 -4.89
CA PRO A 71 10.29 0.42 -4.18
C PRO A 71 11.38 -0.16 -5.10
N PRO A 72 12.66 -0.05 -4.72
CA PRO A 72 13.74 -0.80 -5.35
C PRO A 72 13.69 -2.29 -4.94
N LEU A 73 14.34 -3.17 -5.69
CA LEU A 73 14.31 -4.62 -5.39
C LEU A 73 15.22 -5.04 -4.22
N MET A 74 16.18 -4.18 -3.83
CA MET A 74 17.19 -4.49 -2.80
C MET A 74 16.81 -4.00 -1.40
N VAL A 75 15.70 -3.27 -1.27
CA VAL A 75 15.24 -2.68 0.00
C VAL A 75 13.75 -2.93 0.10
N THR A 76 13.29 -3.16 1.32
CA THR A 76 11.88 -3.39 1.59
C THR A 76 11.06 -2.10 1.40
N SER A 77 9.75 -2.26 1.20
CA SER A 77 8.82 -1.15 0.98
C SER A 77 8.75 -0.14 2.14
N GLU A 78 9.21 -0.54 3.33
CA GLU A 78 9.33 0.30 4.53
C GLU A 78 10.24 1.52 4.34
N VAL A 79 11.04 1.59 3.27
CA VAL A 79 11.81 2.81 2.93
C VAL A 79 10.92 4.06 2.79
N TYR A 80 9.63 3.88 2.47
CA TYR A 80 8.65 4.96 2.39
C TYR A 80 7.92 5.24 3.71
N ASP A 81 8.12 4.42 4.75
CA ASP A 81 7.31 4.37 5.96
C ASP A 81 8.13 3.93 7.19
N ILE A 82 9.28 4.59 7.42
CA ILE A 82 10.30 4.14 8.38
C ILE A 82 9.88 4.41 9.83
N SER A 83 9.40 5.62 10.11
CA SER A 83 8.94 6.07 11.43
C SER A 83 7.85 7.12 11.25
N PRO A 84 7.09 7.50 12.30
CA PRO A 84 6.09 8.55 12.21
C PRO A 84 6.62 9.87 11.60
N GLU A 85 7.86 10.23 11.94
CA GLU A 85 8.52 11.45 11.47
C GLU A 85 9.16 11.30 10.07
N LEU A 86 9.36 10.07 9.61
CA LEU A 86 10.05 9.71 8.36
C LEU A 86 9.18 8.82 7.47
N SER A 87 7.87 9.08 7.47
CA SER A 87 6.90 8.37 6.65
C SER A 87 6.38 9.28 5.54
N ALA A 88 6.80 9.00 4.31
CA ALA A 88 6.30 9.68 3.13
C ALA A 88 4.81 9.33 2.91
N THR A 89 4.42 8.09 3.21
CA THR A 89 3.02 7.64 3.07
C THR A 89 2.10 8.37 4.05
N ALA A 90 2.46 8.42 5.33
CA ALA A 90 1.68 9.13 6.34
C ALA A 90 1.66 10.64 6.08
N PHE A 91 2.79 11.23 5.70
CA PHE A 91 2.86 12.65 5.37
C PHE A 91 1.92 13.01 4.22
N LEU A 92 1.98 12.27 3.10
CA LEU A 92 1.13 12.52 1.94
C LEU A 92 -0.36 12.28 2.24
N ALA A 93 -0.68 11.22 3.00
CA ALA A 93 -2.05 10.97 3.45
C ALA A 93 -2.60 12.12 4.30
N ALA A 94 -1.78 12.71 5.19
CA ALA A 94 -2.15 13.89 5.97
C ALA A 94 -2.35 15.15 5.10
N GLN A 95 -1.67 15.24 3.96
CA GLN A 95 -1.91 16.29 2.96
C GLN A 95 -3.16 16.03 2.08
N GLY A 96 -3.91 14.95 2.33
CA GLY A 96 -5.09 14.59 1.56
C GLY A 96 -4.78 13.93 0.21
N VAL A 97 -3.59 13.34 0.04
CA VAL A 97 -3.24 12.57 -1.15
C VAL A 97 -3.73 11.13 -1.01
N ASP A 98 -4.28 10.57 -2.09
CA ASP A 98 -4.61 9.15 -2.16
C ASP A 98 -3.34 8.30 -2.38
N VAL A 99 -2.87 7.59 -1.35
CA VAL A 99 -1.54 6.95 -1.34
C VAL A 99 -1.63 5.43 -1.49
N TRP A 100 -0.90 4.92 -2.47
CA TRP A 100 -0.80 3.51 -2.82
C TRP A 100 0.66 3.06 -2.87
N LEU A 101 0.90 1.75 -2.67
CA LEU A 101 2.23 1.17 -2.75
C LEU A 101 2.18 -0.22 -3.40
N CYS A 102 3.06 -0.43 -4.38
CA CYS A 102 3.33 -1.74 -4.97
C CYS A 102 4.45 -2.42 -4.20
N ASP A 103 4.11 -3.40 -3.35
CA ASP A 103 5.05 -4.07 -2.46
C ASP A 103 5.51 -5.40 -3.04
N PHE A 104 6.80 -5.53 -3.35
CA PHE A 104 7.36 -6.80 -3.84
C PHE A 104 7.57 -7.84 -2.73
N GLY A 105 7.43 -7.43 -1.45
CA GLY A 105 7.65 -8.29 -0.30
C GLY A 105 9.11 -8.70 -0.13
N ALA A 106 9.33 -9.76 0.65
CA ALA A 106 10.62 -10.41 0.82
C ALA A 106 10.69 -11.65 -0.09
N PRO A 107 11.34 -11.59 -1.26
CA PRO A 107 11.34 -12.69 -2.24
C PRO A 107 11.88 -14.02 -1.68
N GLU A 108 12.77 -13.96 -0.69
CA GLU A 108 13.30 -15.12 0.03
C GLU A 108 12.25 -15.85 0.90
N GLU A 109 11.18 -15.17 1.29
CA GLU A 109 10.08 -15.74 2.09
C GLU A 109 8.90 -16.21 1.23
N ILE A 110 8.94 -15.91 -0.08
CA ILE A 110 7.85 -16.19 -1.02
C ILE A 110 8.25 -17.38 -1.90
N SER A 111 7.36 -18.38 -2.03
CA SER A 111 7.61 -19.53 -2.90
C SER A 111 7.79 -19.08 -4.35
N GLY A 112 8.95 -19.38 -4.95
CA GLY A 112 9.34 -18.91 -6.29
C GLY A 112 9.73 -17.42 -6.35
N GLY A 113 9.82 -16.72 -5.21
CA GLY A 113 10.13 -15.29 -5.18
C GLY A 113 11.54 -14.97 -5.69
N LEU A 114 12.51 -15.85 -5.42
CA LEU A 114 13.88 -15.74 -5.93
C LEU A 114 14.01 -16.02 -7.43
N ASP A 115 13.00 -16.65 -8.04
CA ASP A 115 12.96 -16.94 -9.47
C ASP A 115 12.34 -15.79 -10.29
N ARG A 116 11.83 -14.73 -9.61
CA ARG A 116 11.24 -13.57 -10.29
C ARG A 116 12.26 -12.86 -11.17
N THR A 117 11.86 -12.61 -12.39
CA THR A 117 12.62 -11.86 -13.38
C THR A 117 12.31 -10.37 -13.30
N LEU A 118 13.08 -9.55 -14.01
CA LEU A 118 12.74 -8.13 -14.18
C LEU A 118 11.35 -7.95 -14.82
N ASP A 119 10.99 -8.79 -15.78
CA ASP A 119 9.71 -8.74 -16.47
C ASP A 119 8.54 -8.94 -15.49
N ASP A 120 8.70 -9.81 -14.49
CA ASP A 120 7.67 -10.03 -13.46
C ASP A 120 7.40 -8.77 -12.64
N HIS A 121 8.45 -7.97 -12.37
CA HIS A 121 8.32 -6.72 -11.62
C HIS A 121 7.68 -5.62 -12.48
N VAL A 122 8.11 -5.48 -13.74
CA VAL A 122 7.52 -4.50 -14.68
C VAL A 122 6.03 -4.81 -14.93
N LEU A 123 5.70 -6.08 -15.18
CA LEU A 123 4.31 -6.51 -15.36
C LEU A 123 3.50 -6.39 -14.06
N GLY A 124 4.12 -6.60 -12.90
CA GLY A 124 3.50 -6.35 -11.60
C GLY A 124 3.15 -4.88 -11.38
N ILE A 125 4.07 -3.96 -11.71
CA ILE A 125 3.82 -2.51 -11.63
C ILE A 125 2.73 -2.09 -12.62
N SER A 126 2.76 -2.59 -13.86
CA SER A 126 1.73 -2.31 -14.86
C SER A 126 0.34 -2.74 -14.37
N ASP A 127 0.23 -3.96 -13.83
CA ASP A 127 -1.03 -4.48 -13.26
C ASP A 127 -1.46 -3.68 -12.02
N ALA A 128 -0.51 -3.21 -11.18
CA ALA A 128 -0.81 -2.34 -10.05
C ALA A 128 -1.41 -1.00 -10.51
N VAL A 129 -0.84 -0.37 -11.54
CA VAL A 129 -1.39 0.86 -12.14
C VAL A 129 -2.80 0.63 -12.64
N ASP A 130 -3.03 -0.42 -13.43
CA ASP A 130 -4.36 -0.75 -13.97
C ASP A 130 -5.40 -0.93 -12.85
N ARG A 131 -5.00 -1.58 -11.74
CA ARG A 131 -5.88 -1.77 -10.56
C ARG A 131 -6.20 -0.47 -9.86
N VAL A 132 -5.21 0.42 -9.67
CA VAL A 132 -5.45 1.73 -9.04
C VAL A 132 -6.36 2.58 -9.92
N VAL A 133 -6.15 2.59 -11.24
CA VAL A 133 -7.04 3.28 -12.19
C VAL A 133 -8.45 2.70 -12.12
N ALA A 134 -8.60 1.37 -12.11
CA ALA A 134 -9.91 0.72 -12.01
C ALA A 134 -10.61 0.99 -10.68
N TYR A 135 -9.86 1.10 -9.58
CA TYR A 135 -10.39 1.36 -8.24
C TYR A 135 -10.83 2.81 -8.05
N THR A 136 -10.03 3.77 -8.55
CA THR A 136 -10.21 5.20 -8.30
C THR A 136 -10.93 5.93 -9.44
N GLY A 137 -10.86 5.39 -10.66
CA GLY A 137 -11.33 6.06 -11.88
C GLY A 137 -10.44 7.22 -12.32
N ARG A 138 -9.18 7.28 -11.87
CA ARG A 138 -8.26 8.42 -12.07
C ARG A 138 -6.90 7.96 -12.59
N ASP A 139 -6.21 8.88 -13.27
CA ASP A 139 -4.81 8.70 -13.67
C ASP A 139 -3.88 8.67 -12.45
N VAL A 140 -2.82 7.88 -12.52
CA VAL A 140 -1.90 7.62 -11.42
C VAL A 140 -0.61 8.42 -11.58
N HIS A 141 -0.15 9.03 -10.49
CA HIS A 141 1.22 9.55 -10.38
C HIS A 141 2.15 8.46 -9.84
N LEU A 142 3.16 8.09 -10.63
CA LEU A 142 4.16 7.10 -10.22
C LEU A 142 5.33 7.76 -9.49
N VAL A 143 5.72 7.18 -8.37
CA VAL A 143 6.91 7.60 -7.61
C VAL A 143 7.80 6.38 -7.38
N GLY A 144 8.90 6.32 -8.12
CA GLY A 144 9.91 5.27 -8.00
C GLY A 144 11.13 5.73 -7.22
N TYR A 145 11.61 4.90 -6.30
CA TYR A 145 12.88 5.13 -5.58
C TYR A 145 13.99 4.24 -6.14
N SER A 146 15.11 4.86 -6.52
CA SER A 146 16.29 4.17 -7.06
C SER A 146 15.90 3.29 -8.26
N GLN A 147 16.15 1.97 -8.20
CA GLN A 147 15.75 1.02 -9.25
C GLN A 147 14.24 1.04 -9.54
N GLY A 148 13.40 1.36 -8.54
CA GLY A 148 11.97 1.52 -8.72
C GLY A 148 11.58 2.64 -9.70
N GLY A 149 12.46 3.61 -9.95
CA GLY A 149 12.27 4.67 -10.93
C GLY A 149 12.82 4.36 -12.34
N MET A 150 13.47 3.20 -12.53
CA MET A 150 13.94 2.76 -13.85
C MET A 150 12.93 1.90 -14.60
N PHE A 151 11.95 1.34 -13.90
CA PHE A 151 10.92 0.45 -14.45
C PHE A 151 9.85 1.20 -15.23
#